data_AF-A0A2H0DYY5-F1
#
_entry.id   AF-A0A2H0DYY5-F1
#
_cell.length_a   1.000
_cell.length_b   1.000
_cell.length_c   1.000
_cell.angle_alpha   90.00
_cell.angle_beta   90.00
_cell.angle_gamma   90.00
#
_symmetry.space_group_name_H-M   'P 1'
#
loop_
_entity.id
_entity.type
_entity.pdbx_description
1 polymer ?
#
loop_
_entity_poly.entity_id
_entity_poly.type
_entity_poly.pdbx_seq_one_letter_code
_entity_poly.pdbx_strand_id
1 'polypeptide(L)'
;MDPNNENMPVGGESIGMPQETQPAEAPAMETQAPVVETPAPAPEMSTTSSSPEQKSAGPVVGSIIIIVIIILGGLYFWGKRLSNNDPTLNGPSADEIMQQDDAELAALQSQSNSDELTDIEADLTNTDLDNLDKELENIDLDF
;
A
#
# COMPACT_ATOMS: atom_id res chain seq x y z
N MET A 1 -29.65 -37.02 -8.71
CA MET A 1 -28.66 -37.48 -9.71
C MET A 1 -27.48 -36.54 -9.60
N ASP A 2 -26.35 -37.15 -9.32
CA ASP A 2 -25.03 -36.60 -9.06
C ASP A 2 -24.28 -36.42 -10.42
N PRO A 3 -22.96 -36.33 -10.49
CA PRO A 3 -22.14 -35.17 -10.86
C PRO A 3 -21.36 -35.37 -12.18
N ASN A 4 -20.77 -34.31 -12.74
CA ASN A 4 -19.69 -34.42 -13.75
C ASN A 4 -18.77 -33.21 -13.50
N ASN A 5 -17.61 -33.27 -12.83
CA ASN A 5 -16.51 -34.24 -12.78
C ASN A 5 -15.84 -34.52 -14.13
N GLU A 6 -15.16 -33.52 -14.68
CA GLU A 6 -14.11 -33.74 -15.68
C GLU A 6 -12.75 -33.81 -14.99
N ASN A 7 -12.35 -35.06 -14.80
CA ASN A 7 -11.08 -35.54 -14.28
C ASN A 7 -10.01 -35.39 -15.37
N MET A 8 -8.94 -34.61 -15.13
CA MET A 8 -7.78 -34.57 -16.03
C MET A 8 -6.83 -35.74 -15.75
N PRO A 9 -6.27 -36.41 -16.77
CA PRO A 9 -5.32 -37.50 -16.59
C PRO A 9 -3.91 -36.97 -16.27
N VAL A 10 -3.38 -37.36 -15.10
CA VAL A 10 -1.93 -37.31 -14.81
C VAL A 10 -1.34 -38.66 -15.19
N GLY A 11 -0.46 -38.67 -16.18
CA GLY A 11 0.31 -39.86 -16.56
C GLY A 11 1.75 -39.48 -16.82
N GLY A 12 2.69 -40.29 -16.30
CA GLY A 12 4.08 -40.31 -16.75
C GLY A 12 5.13 -40.55 -15.68
N GLU A 13 5.17 -41.76 -15.11
CA GLU A 13 6.40 -42.34 -14.55
C GLU A 13 7.24 -42.96 -15.67
N SER A 14 8.55 -42.71 -15.69
CA SER A 14 9.57 -43.56 -16.34
C SER A 14 10.94 -43.14 -15.78
N ILE A 15 11.45 -43.83 -14.76
CA ILE A 15 12.32 -45.03 -14.82
C ILE A 15 13.69 -44.74 -15.47
N GLY A 16 14.73 -45.07 -14.70
CA GLY A 16 16.13 -44.70 -14.90
C GLY A 16 16.83 -45.30 -16.12
N MET A 17 18.07 -44.86 -16.30
CA MET A 17 19.03 -45.51 -17.17
C MET A 17 20.31 -45.91 -16.40
N PRO A 18 20.95 -47.03 -16.80
CA PRO A 18 21.99 -47.73 -16.07
C PRO A 18 23.41 -47.17 -16.31
N GLN A 19 24.33 -47.55 -15.42
CA GLN A 19 25.77 -47.45 -15.64
C GLN A 19 26.23 -48.45 -16.71
N GLU A 20 27.23 -48.05 -17.51
CA GLU A 20 28.00 -48.93 -18.37
C GLU A 20 29.51 -48.67 -18.19
N THR A 21 30.29 -49.74 -18.32
CA THR A 21 31.64 -49.98 -17.80
C THR A 21 32.72 -50.06 -18.90
N GLN A 22 33.97 -49.70 -18.54
CA GLN A 22 35.27 -50.29 -19.00
C GLN A 22 35.75 -50.04 -20.46
N PRO A 23 37.04 -50.31 -20.85
CA PRO A 23 38.26 -50.69 -20.11
C PRO A 23 39.55 -49.90 -20.51
N ALA A 24 40.70 -50.37 -19.99
CA ALA A 24 42.05 -49.82 -19.96
C ALA A 24 42.86 -49.72 -21.27
N GLU A 25 43.89 -48.85 -21.27
CA GLU A 25 45.13 -49.00 -22.07
C GLU A 25 46.38 -48.59 -21.26
N ALA A 26 47.51 -49.13 -21.68
CA ALA A 26 48.67 -49.59 -20.88
C ALA A 26 49.88 -48.60 -20.89
N PRO A 27 51.05 -48.94 -20.31
CA PRO A 27 52.06 -48.00 -19.81
C PRO A 27 53.10 -47.56 -20.84
N ALA A 28 53.67 -46.37 -20.65
CA ALA A 28 54.97 -45.99 -21.19
C ALA A 28 55.83 -45.37 -20.08
N MET A 29 56.86 -46.10 -19.67
CA MET A 29 57.93 -45.59 -18.82
C MET A 29 58.80 -44.65 -19.65
N GLU A 30 58.84 -43.37 -19.29
CA GLU A 30 59.89 -42.47 -19.74
C GLU A 30 60.77 -42.09 -18.54
N THR A 31 62.03 -42.49 -18.64
CA THR A 31 63.10 -42.29 -17.66
C THR A 31 63.40 -40.80 -17.52
N GLN A 32 63.04 -40.17 -16.39
CA GLN A 32 63.57 -38.86 -16.00
C GLN A 32 64.40 -38.95 -14.73
N ALA A 33 65.57 -38.31 -14.81
CA ALA A 33 66.64 -38.17 -13.83
C ALA A 33 66.17 -37.49 -12.51
N PRO A 34 66.95 -37.58 -11.41
CA PRO A 34 66.51 -37.11 -10.11
C PRO A 34 66.28 -35.59 -10.09
N VAL A 35 65.06 -35.19 -9.76
CA VAL A 35 64.71 -33.81 -9.37
C VAL A 35 65.41 -33.50 -8.06
N VAL A 36 66.36 -32.55 -8.11
CA VAL A 36 66.87 -31.89 -6.91
C VAL A 36 65.75 -30.99 -6.40
N GLU A 37 65.15 -31.37 -5.28
CA GLU A 37 64.21 -30.54 -4.53
C GLU A 37 64.87 -29.21 -4.15
N THR A 38 64.38 -28.12 -4.71
CA THR A 38 64.46 -26.81 -4.06
C THR A 38 63.10 -26.60 -3.41
N PRO A 39 62.99 -26.61 -2.06
CA PRO A 39 61.72 -26.35 -1.40
C PRO A 39 61.30 -24.93 -1.75
N ALA A 40 60.13 -24.80 -2.38
CA ALA A 40 59.45 -23.53 -2.55
C ALA A 40 59.22 -22.91 -1.16
N PRO A 41 59.36 -21.59 -0.99
CA PRO A 41 58.91 -20.93 0.24
C PRO A 41 57.41 -21.19 0.38
N ALA A 42 57.02 -21.76 1.52
CA ALA A 42 55.63 -21.97 1.87
C ALA A 42 54.86 -20.64 1.77
N PRO A 43 53.61 -20.64 1.29
CA PRO A 43 52.76 -19.46 1.40
C PRO A 43 52.63 -19.13 2.89
N GLU A 44 53.14 -17.95 3.27
CA GLU A 44 52.92 -17.39 4.58
C GLU A 44 51.41 -17.30 4.79
N MET A 45 50.89 -18.15 5.69
CA MET A 45 49.57 -17.97 6.25
C MET A 45 49.56 -16.60 6.92
N SER A 46 49.09 -15.60 6.19
CA SER A 46 48.69 -14.33 6.76
C SER A 46 47.58 -14.65 7.75
N THR A 47 47.93 -14.79 9.02
CA THR A 47 47.00 -14.75 10.13
C THR A 47 46.13 -13.53 9.95
N THR A 48 44.89 -13.75 9.49
CA THR A 48 43.82 -12.77 9.61
C THR A 48 43.69 -12.46 11.09
N SER A 49 44.28 -11.34 11.49
CA SER A 49 44.09 -10.72 12.77
C SER A 49 42.61 -10.35 12.87
N SER A 50 41.84 -11.20 13.55
CA SER A 50 40.50 -10.87 14.03
C SER A 50 40.62 -9.76 15.07
N SER A 51 40.76 -8.52 14.60
CA SER A 51 40.51 -7.35 15.44
C SER A 51 39.01 -7.35 15.77
N PRO A 52 38.60 -7.14 17.03
CA PRO A 52 37.19 -7.17 17.39
C PRO A 52 36.44 -6.12 16.55
N GLU A 53 35.41 -6.55 15.82
CA GLU A 53 34.51 -5.66 15.09
C GLU A 53 33.95 -4.63 16.08
N GLN A 54 34.51 -3.42 16.07
CA GLN A 54 33.88 -2.28 16.73
C GLN A 54 32.61 -1.98 15.95
N LYS A 55 31.47 -2.44 16.50
CA LYS A 55 30.14 -2.09 15.99
C LYS A 55 30.04 -0.57 15.97
N SER A 56 30.14 0.01 14.77
CA SER A 56 30.01 1.45 14.60
C SER A 56 28.58 1.84 14.98
N ALA A 57 28.44 2.61 16.05
CA ALA A 57 27.15 3.13 16.50
C ALA A 57 26.66 4.28 15.62
N GLY A 58 27.51 4.84 14.75
CA GLY A 58 27.17 5.98 13.88
C GLY A 58 25.93 5.74 13.01
N PRO A 59 25.86 4.64 12.24
CA PRO A 59 24.67 4.30 11.46
C PRO A 59 23.43 4.08 12.33
N VAL A 60 23.58 3.49 13.52
CA VAL A 60 22.47 3.24 14.45
C VAL A 60 21.90 4.56 14.97
N VAL A 61 22.76 5.46 15.44
CA VAL A 61 22.38 6.79 15.93
C VAL A 61 21.78 7.63 14.79
N GLY A 62 22.35 7.58 13.59
CA GLY A 62 21.81 8.27 12.42
C GLY A 62 20.42 7.77 12.02
N SER A 63 20.20 6.45 12.05
CA SER A 63 18.90 5.85 11.76
C SER A 63 17.82 6.30 12.76
N ILE A 64 18.15 6.37 14.05
CA ILE A 64 17.21 6.84 15.08
C ILE A 64 16.75 8.28 14.81
N ILE A 65 17.68 9.17 14.43
CA ILE A 65 17.35 10.57 14.12
C ILE A 65 16.39 10.66 12.93
N ILE A 66 16.64 9.88 11.86
CA ILE A 66 15.78 9.86 10.68
C ILE A 66 14.37 9.37 11.06
N ILE A 67 14.27 8.29 11.86
CA ILE A 67 12.98 7.75 12.31
C ILE A 67 12.19 8.80 13.10
N VAL A 68 12.83 9.52 14.03
CA VAL A 68 12.18 10.58 14.81
C VAL A 68 11.64 11.69 13.89
N ILE A 69 12.42 12.12 12.89
CA ILE A 69 11.96 13.13 11.92
C ILE A 69 10.78 12.63 11.09
N ILE A 70 10.77 11.35 10.68
CA ILE A 70 9.64 10.76 9.94
C ILE A 70 8.39 10.70 10.81
N ILE A 71 8.51 10.29 12.08
CA ILE A 71 7.36 10.25 13.00
C ILE A 71 6.82 11.66 13.23
N LEU A 72 7.68 12.63 13.50
CA LEU A 72 7.25 14.02 13.69
C LEU A 72 6.66 14.63 12.41
N GLY A 73 7.27 14.36 11.25
CA GLY A 73 6.77 14.80 9.95
C GLY A 73 5.42 14.17 9.61
N GLY A 74 5.26 12.87 9.87
CA GLY A 74 4.02 12.13 9.69
C GLY A 74 2.92 12.62 10.64
N LEU A 75 3.21 12.77 11.93
CA LEU A 75 2.28 13.30 12.92
C LEU A 75 1.93 14.77 12.67
N TYR A 76 2.87 15.59 12.20
CA TYR A 76 2.61 16.98 11.83
C TYR A 76 1.72 17.07 10.59
N PHE A 77 2.00 16.26 9.55
CA PHE A 77 1.18 16.21 8.34
C PHE A 77 -0.22 15.68 8.62
N TRP A 78 -0.34 14.61 9.42
CA TRP A 78 -1.62 14.03 9.82
C TRP A 78 -2.40 14.94 10.78
N GLY A 79 -1.74 15.54 11.76
CA GLY A 79 -2.34 16.52 12.67
C GLY A 79 -2.81 17.78 11.94
N LYS A 80 -2.04 18.28 10.97
CA LYS A 80 -2.47 19.38 10.11
C LYS A 80 -3.64 19.00 9.20
N ARG A 81 -3.69 17.77 8.70
CA ARG A 81 -4.84 17.26 7.94
C ARG A 81 -6.12 17.23 8.78
N LEU A 82 -6.03 16.89 10.06
CA LEU A 82 -7.19 16.86 10.97
C LEU A 82 -7.57 18.26 11.48
N SER A 83 -6.59 19.14 11.68
CA SER A 83 -6.82 20.50 12.21
C SER A 83 -7.17 21.52 11.13
N ASN A 84 -6.81 21.26 9.87
CA ASN A 84 -7.37 21.97 8.74
C ASN A 84 -8.80 21.45 8.57
N ASN A 85 -9.74 22.06 9.31
CA ASN A 85 -11.19 21.90 9.24
C ASN A 85 -11.60 21.08 8.02
N ASP A 86 -11.67 19.77 8.20
CA ASP A 86 -12.36 18.94 7.25
C ASP A 86 -13.82 19.40 7.37
N PRO A 87 -14.40 20.09 6.37
CA PRO A 87 -15.78 20.53 6.45
C PRO A 87 -16.75 19.34 6.57
N THR A 88 -16.25 18.11 6.42
CA THR A 88 -17.00 16.86 6.62
C THR A 88 -16.91 16.29 8.04
N LEU A 89 -15.97 16.73 8.89
CA LEU A 89 -15.87 16.22 10.28
C LEU A 89 -16.43 17.18 11.34
N ASN A 90 -16.55 18.45 11.01
CA ASN A 90 -17.32 19.42 11.77
C ASN A 90 -18.30 20.05 10.80
N GLY A 91 -19.47 19.42 10.64
CA GLY A 91 -20.61 20.10 10.04
C GLY A 91 -20.87 21.43 10.75
N PRO A 92 -21.61 22.36 10.11
CA PRO A 92 -21.90 23.66 10.71
C PRO A 92 -22.42 23.45 12.13
N SER A 93 -21.83 24.17 13.09
CA SER A 93 -22.28 24.08 14.48
C SER A 93 -23.75 24.48 14.57
N ALA A 94 -24.48 24.01 15.58
CA ALA A 94 -25.89 24.38 15.75
C ALA A 94 -26.09 25.92 15.76
N ASP A 95 -25.13 26.65 16.32
CA ASP A 95 -25.11 28.11 16.30
C ASP A 95 -24.91 28.69 14.89
N GLU A 96 -24.09 28.06 14.03
CA GLU A 96 -23.89 28.45 12.63
C GLU A 96 -25.11 28.12 11.75
N ILE A 97 -25.76 26.98 11.96
CA ILE A 97 -27.00 26.60 11.24
C ILE A 97 -28.11 27.61 11.54
N MET A 98 -28.24 28.03 12.81
CA MET A 98 -29.22 29.06 13.20
C MET A 98 -28.92 30.45 12.64
N GLN A 99 -27.69 30.70 12.18
CA GLN A 99 -27.26 31.97 11.61
C GLN A 99 -27.15 31.92 10.07
N GLN A 100 -27.39 30.76 9.45
CA GLN A 100 -27.48 30.66 8.01
C GLN A 100 -28.84 31.18 7.52
N ASP A 101 -28.80 32.09 6.55
CA ASP A 101 -29.98 32.52 5.83
C ASP A 101 -30.46 31.35 4.96
N ASP A 102 -31.61 30.78 5.31
CA ASP A 102 -32.27 29.72 4.54
C ASP A 102 -33.10 30.35 3.42
N ALA A 103 -32.46 30.54 2.27
CA ALA A 103 -33.09 31.15 1.09
C ALA A 103 -34.24 30.29 0.53
N GLU A 104 -34.16 28.97 0.68
CA GLU A 104 -35.19 28.03 0.23
C GLU A 104 -36.42 28.13 1.13
N LEU A 105 -36.24 28.17 2.46
CA LEU A 105 -37.32 28.43 3.41
C LEU A 105 -37.96 29.80 3.18
N ALA A 106 -37.16 30.83 2.89
CA ALA A 106 -37.68 32.17 2.57
C ALA A 106 -38.51 32.18 1.28
N ALA A 107 -38.11 31.40 0.27
CA ALA A 107 -38.88 31.22 -0.96
C ALA A 107 -40.21 30.49 -0.71
N LEU A 108 -40.21 29.44 0.11
CA LEU A 108 -41.43 28.72 0.53
C LEU A 108 -42.37 29.61 1.35
N GLN A 109 -41.83 30.53 2.16
CA GLN A 109 -42.63 31.50 2.92
C GLN A 109 -43.21 32.62 2.07
N SER A 110 -42.72 32.82 0.84
CA SER A 110 -43.19 33.85 -0.08
C SER A 110 -44.48 33.48 -0.83
N GLN A 111 -45.13 32.36 -0.50
CA GLN A 111 -46.38 31.93 -1.13
C GLN A 111 -47.54 32.90 -0.85
N SER A 112 -48.46 32.97 -1.80
CA SER A 112 -49.67 33.78 -1.69
C SER A 112 -50.64 33.20 -0.65
N ASN A 113 -51.45 34.08 -0.04
CA ASN A 113 -52.59 33.67 0.80
C ASN A 113 -53.93 33.77 0.05
N SER A 114 -53.85 33.89 -1.28
CA SER A 114 -54.97 34.11 -2.19
C SER A 114 -55.58 32.78 -2.60
N ASP A 115 -56.91 32.74 -2.73
CA ASP A 115 -57.64 31.55 -3.20
C ASP A 115 -57.95 31.65 -4.70
N GLU A 116 -57.43 32.69 -5.36
CA GLU A 116 -57.61 32.98 -6.77
C GLU A 116 -56.77 32.01 -7.61
N LEU A 117 -57.39 31.43 -8.64
CA LEU A 117 -56.77 30.41 -9.48
C LEU A 117 -55.42 30.88 -10.10
N THR A 118 -55.34 32.13 -10.52
CA THR A 118 -54.11 32.70 -11.10
C THR A 118 -52.96 32.77 -10.09
N ASP A 119 -53.27 33.00 -8.81
CA ASP A 119 -52.26 33.10 -7.76
C ASP A 119 -51.77 31.70 -7.34
N ILE A 120 -52.67 30.71 -7.31
CA ILE A 120 -52.32 29.30 -7.09
C ILE A 120 -51.40 28.78 -8.20
N GLU A 121 -51.71 29.07 -9.47
CA GLU A 121 -50.85 28.69 -10.60
C GLU A 121 -49.47 29.34 -10.50
N ALA A 122 -49.41 30.61 -10.10
CA ALA A 122 -48.15 31.32 -9.89
C ALA A 122 -47.31 30.70 -8.76
N ASP A 123 -47.92 30.39 -7.62
CA ASP A 123 -47.24 29.77 -6.47
C ASP A 123 -46.68 28.38 -6.81
N LEU A 124 -47.45 27.57 -7.54
CA LEU A 124 -47.00 26.24 -7.99
C LEU A 124 -45.82 26.34 -8.96
N THR A 125 -45.79 27.35 -9.84
CA THR A 125 -44.64 27.56 -10.74
C THR A 125 -43.41 28.13 -10.04
N ASN A 126 -43.60 28.83 -8.92
CA ASN A 126 -42.51 29.39 -8.13
C ASN A 126 -41.96 28.42 -7.08
N THR A 127 -42.63 27.29 -6.84
CA THR A 127 -42.14 26.24 -5.95
C THR A 127 -41.03 25.47 -6.66
N ASP A 128 -39.77 25.73 -6.30
CA ASP A 128 -38.61 25.00 -6.79
C ASP A 128 -38.40 23.69 -5.99
N LEU A 129 -38.42 22.55 -6.67
CA LEU A 129 -38.18 21.23 -6.09
C LEU A 129 -36.90 20.57 -6.64
N ASP A 130 -36.21 21.21 -7.59
CA ASP A 130 -35.07 20.63 -8.30
C ASP A 130 -33.84 20.47 -7.37
N ASN A 131 -33.84 21.17 -6.23
CA ASN A 131 -32.79 21.09 -5.22
C ASN A 131 -33.07 20.10 -4.08
N LEU A 132 -34.31 19.61 -3.93
CA LEU A 132 -34.66 18.65 -2.86
C LEU A 132 -33.92 17.33 -3.02
N ASP A 133 -33.72 16.85 -4.25
CA ASP A 133 -32.97 15.62 -4.51
C ASP A 133 -31.50 15.75 -4.03
N LYS A 134 -30.91 16.93 -4.16
CA LYS A 134 -29.53 17.20 -3.72
C LYS A 134 -29.44 17.33 -2.20
N GLU A 135 -30.45 17.90 -1.54
CA GLU A 135 -30.51 17.95 -0.08
C GLU A 135 -30.68 16.56 0.53
N LEU A 136 -31.54 15.71 -0.07
CA LEU A 136 -31.75 14.34 0.39
C LEU A 136 -30.48 13.48 0.28
N GLU A 137 -29.67 13.68 -0.77
CA GLU A 137 -28.37 13.00 -0.90
C GLU A 137 -27.41 13.35 0.23
N ASN A 138 -27.45 14.58 0.75
CA ASN A 138 -26.59 15.01 1.86
C ASN A 138 -27.03 14.43 3.21
N ILE A 139 -28.34 14.20 3.43
CA ILE A 139 -28.87 13.64 4.69
C ILE A 139 -28.46 12.17 4.87
N ASP A 140 -28.40 11.39 3.79
CA ASP A 140 -28.01 9.98 3.83
C ASP A 140 -26.52 9.78 4.20
N LEU A 141 -25.69 10.82 4.06
CA LEU A 141 -24.27 10.80 4.38
C LEU A 141 -23.94 11.14 5.85
N ASP A 142 -24.92 11.64 6.61
CA ASP A 142 -24.76 12.07 8.02
C ASP A 142 -24.98 10.95 9.06
N PHE A 143 -25.23 9.70 8.63
CA PHE A 143 -25.50 8.54 9.50
C PHE A 143 -24.52 7.37 9.35
#